data_AF-T1GJ34-F1
#
_entry.id   AF-T1GJ34-F1
#
_cell.length_a   1.000
_cell.length_b   1.000
_cell.length_c   1.000
_cell.angle_alpha   90.00
_cell.angle_beta   90.00
_cell.angle_gamma   90.00
#
_symmetry.space_group_name_H-M   'P 1'
#
loop_
_entity.id
_entity.type
_entity.pdbx_description
1 polymer ?
#
loop_
_entity_poly.entity_id
_entity_poly.type
_entity_poly.pdbx_seq_one_letter_code
_entity_poly.pdbx_strand_id
1 'polypeptide(L)'
;MKLCITLLALCLGVALGAPPTIISKTLDTIHLQKAEQPNFRLNTDFYPISYDITLKPYLRSEDGDKQFTFDGESSVIFSTKKEGLRSVTLHVRNLDNLKVDLKETSTGEIIWIDHIGEVDKVTDKWTLTIETPFKKDVEYTLHFTY
;
A
#
# COMPACT_ATOMS: atom_id res chain seq x y z
N MET A 1 -11.28 87.76 -6.07
CA MET A 1 -10.16 88.12 -6.97
C MET A 1 -8.88 88.14 -6.15
N LYS A 2 -7.88 87.38 -6.61
CA LYS A 2 -6.47 87.23 -6.19
C LYS A 2 -6.01 87.90 -4.88
N LEU A 3 -5.56 87.08 -3.92
CA LEU A 3 -4.73 87.45 -2.77
C LEU A 3 -3.73 86.28 -2.54
N CYS A 4 -2.46 86.37 -2.92
CA CYS A 4 -1.29 87.00 -2.28
C CYS A 4 -0.56 86.11 -1.25
N ILE A 5 0.68 85.74 -1.65
CA ILE A 5 1.93 85.63 -0.89
C ILE A 5 2.25 84.34 -0.09
N THR A 6 3.46 83.87 -0.43
CA THR A 6 4.31 82.76 -0.01
C THR A 6 4.85 82.84 1.43
N LEU A 7 5.16 81.70 2.07
CA LEU A 7 6.39 81.54 2.87
C LEU A 7 6.85 80.08 3.00
N LEU A 8 8.17 79.95 3.08
CA LEU A 8 9.10 78.82 3.03
C LEU A 8 9.05 77.92 4.28
N ALA A 9 9.32 76.62 4.15
CA ALA A 9 9.85 75.78 5.23
C ALA A 9 10.81 74.71 4.71
N LEU A 10 12.05 74.77 5.20
CA LEU A 10 13.19 73.89 4.97
C LEU A 10 13.25 72.87 6.13
N CYS A 11 13.30 71.57 5.86
CA CYS A 11 13.69 70.57 6.86
C CYS A 11 14.76 69.63 6.27
N LEU A 12 15.94 69.72 6.88
CA LEU A 12 17.11 68.87 6.71
C LEU A 12 17.00 67.71 7.71
N GLY A 13 17.30 66.48 7.30
CA GLY A 13 17.43 65.33 8.21
C GLY A 13 18.03 64.12 7.52
N VAL A 14 19.27 63.76 7.88
CA VAL A 14 20.05 62.62 7.39
C VAL A 14 20.04 61.51 8.46
N ALA A 15 19.81 60.26 8.08
CA ALA A 15 20.27 59.06 8.79
C ALA A 15 20.28 57.86 7.82
N LEU A 16 21.45 57.39 7.38
CA LEU A 16 22.25 56.28 7.93
C LEU A 16 21.70 54.86 7.62
N GLY A 17 22.39 54.19 6.68
CA GLY A 17 22.58 52.74 6.50
C GLY A 17 21.45 51.78 6.88
N ALA A 18 20.69 51.31 5.89
CA ALA A 18 19.95 50.05 6.02
C ALA A 18 20.94 48.87 5.84
N PRO A 19 20.91 47.84 6.71
CA PRO A 19 21.75 46.66 6.56
C PRO A 19 21.33 45.86 5.31
N PRO A 20 22.27 45.14 4.65
CA PRO A 20 21.91 44.27 3.54
C PRO A 20 20.98 43.17 4.06
N THR A 21 19.79 43.09 3.48
CA THR A 21 18.85 41.99 3.67
C THR A 21 19.54 40.69 3.29
N ILE A 22 19.92 39.90 4.30
CA ILE A 22 20.40 38.54 4.12
C ILE A 22 19.28 37.77 3.41
N ILE A 23 19.63 37.11 2.31
CA ILE A 23 18.77 36.25 1.52
C ILE A 23 18.26 35.12 2.44
N SER A 24 17.11 35.32 3.10
CA SER A 24 16.36 34.24 3.75
C SER A 24 15.44 33.51 2.77
N LYS A 25 15.46 33.89 1.49
CA LYS A 25 14.59 33.38 0.42
C LYS A 25 15.15 32.15 -0.32
N THR A 26 15.97 31.34 0.33
CA THR A 26 16.48 30.09 -0.27
C THR A 26 16.41 28.89 0.68
N LEU A 27 15.41 28.85 1.56
CA LEU A 27 15.10 27.63 2.32
C LEU A 27 13.65 27.15 2.20
N ASP A 28 12.78 27.87 1.48
CA ASP A 28 11.34 27.58 1.43
C ASP A 28 10.83 27.09 0.05
N THR A 29 11.70 26.66 -0.87
CA THR A 29 11.21 26.05 -2.13
C THR A 29 12.13 24.99 -2.70
N ILE A 30 12.70 24.14 -1.84
CA ILE A 30 12.79 22.74 -2.24
C ILE A 30 11.50 22.10 -1.74
N HIS A 31 10.44 22.20 -2.54
CA HIS A 31 9.34 21.25 -2.43
C HIS A 31 9.93 19.91 -2.87
N LEU A 32 10.68 19.28 -1.97
CA LEU A 32 10.93 17.86 -2.00
C LEU A 32 9.53 17.27 -2.00
N GLN A 33 9.02 16.90 -3.18
CA GLN A 33 8.03 15.84 -3.27
C GLN A 33 8.71 14.68 -2.58
N LYS A 34 8.45 14.54 -1.27
CA LYS A 34 8.84 13.37 -0.51
C LYS A 34 8.13 12.25 -1.24
N ALA A 35 8.89 11.50 -2.05
CA ALA A 35 8.36 10.32 -2.71
C ALA A 35 7.67 9.52 -1.62
N GLU A 36 6.36 9.31 -1.79
CA GLU A 36 5.59 8.53 -0.83
C GLU A 36 6.26 7.17 -0.79
N GLN A 37 6.84 6.82 0.36
CA GLN A 37 7.55 5.56 0.47
C GLN A 37 6.53 4.42 0.34
N PRO A 38 6.85 3.34 -0.38
CA PRO A 38 5.95 2.22 -0.52
C PRO A 38 5.55 1.71 0.87
N ASN A 39 4.25 1.52 1.10
CA ASN A 39 3.79 0.91 2.34
C ASN A 39 3.91 -0.62 2.21
N PHE A 40 4.84 -1.20 2.96
CA PHE A 40 5.07 -2.65 2.97
C PHE A 40 4.11 -3.42 3.87
N ARG A 41 3.43 -2.77 4.82
CA ARG A 41 2.55 -3.46 5.78
C ARG A 41 1.22 -3.83 5.13
N LEU A 42 0.72 -5.02 5.43
CA LEU A 42 -0.67 -5.39 5.14
C LEU A 42 -1.63 -4.60 6.02
N ASN A 43 -2.90 -4.52 5.60
CA ASN A 43 -3.94 -3.99 6.47
C ASN A 43 -4.18 -4.94 7.66
N THR A 44 -4.83 -4.44 8.71
CA THR A 44 -5.14 -5.22 9.92
C THR A 44 -6.57 -5.74 9.95
N ASP A 45 -7.32 -5.56 8.85
CA ASP A 45 -8.73 -5.93 8.72
C ASP A 45 -8.89 -7.42 8.40
N PHE A 46 -7.91 -7.98 7.68
CA PHE A 46 -7.75 -9.41 7.46
C PHE A 46 -7.05 -10.05 8.66
N TYR A 47 -7.69 -11.04 9.28
CA TYR A 47 -7.14 -11.72 10.45
C TYR A 47 -7.02 -13.23 10.20
N PRO A 48 -5.80 -13.74 9.94
CA PRO A 48 -5.59 -15.17 9.78
C PRO A 48 -5.72 -15.89 11.12
N ILE A 49 -6.42 -17.02 11.11
CA ILE A 49 -6.69 -17.88 12.27
C ILE A 49 -5.76 -19.08 12.25
N SER A 50 -5.66 -19.75 11.10
CA SER A 50 -4.79 -20.92 10.93
C SER A 50 -4.34 -21.08 9.49
N TYR A 51 -3.24 -21.80 9.32
CA TYR A 51 -2.71 -22.21 8.02
C TYR A 51 -2.57 -23.74 8.01
N ASP A 52 -2.98 -24.33 6.90
CA ASP A 52 -2.58 -25.68 6.50
C ASP A 52 -1.67 -25.53 5.27
N ILE A 53 -0.47 -26.08 5.33
CA ILE A 53 0.57 -25.91 4.31
C ILE A 53 1.16 -27.27 3.98
N THR A 54 1.08 -27.64 2.72
CA THR A 54 1.73 -28.83 2.17
C THR A 54 2.75 -28.40 1.13
N LEU A 55 3.97 -28.92 1.26
CA LEU A 55 5.04 -28.72 0.29
C LEU A 55 5.51 -30.07 -0.23
N LYS A 56 5.65 -30.18 -1.54
CA LYS A 56 6.20 -31.34 -2.22
C LYS A 56 7.52 -30.97 -2.89
N PRO A 57 8.65 -31.09 -2.19
CA PRO A 57 9.95 -30.82 -2.78
C PRO A 57 10.38 -31.94 -3.74
N TYR A 58 11.03 -31.55 -4.82
CA TYR A 58 11.62 -32.43 -5.83
C TYR A 58 13.15 -32.33 -5.70
N LEU A 59 13.80 -33.39 -5.22
CA LEU A 59 15.22 -33.36 -4.83
C LEU A 59 16.07 -34.41 -5.56
N ARG A 60 15.44 -35.35 -6.26
CA ARG A 60 16.11 -36.51 -6.83
C ARG A 60 16.40 -36.26 -8.30
N SER A 61 17.45 -36.91 -8.82
CA SER A 61 17.77 -36.85 -10.25
C SER A 61 16.67 -37.41 -11.14
N GLU A 62 15.85 -38.33 -10.62
CA GLU A 62 14.68 -38.89 -11.31
C GLU A 62 13.52 -37.90 -11.46
N ASP A 63 13.53 -36.77 -10.73
CA ASP A 63 12.53 -35.70 -10.87
C ASP A 63 12.70 -34.86 -12.16
N GLY A 64 13.79 -35.09 -12.91
CA GLY A 64 14.04 -34.45 -14.20
C GLY A 64 14.07 -32.91 -14.09
N ASP A 65 13.30 -32.24 -14.95
CA ASP A 65 13.23 -30.77 -14.99
C ASP A 65 12.64 -30.14 -13.71
N LYS A 66 12.00 -30.94 -12.86
CA LYS A 66 11.52 -30.49 -11.54
C LYS A 66 12.59 -30.57 -10.45
N GLN A 67 13.77 -31.12 -10.71
CA GLN A 67 14.79 -31.23 -9.67
C GLN A 67 15.14 -29.83 -9.10
N PHE A 68 15.15 -29.73 -7.78
CA PHE A 68 15.32 -28.49 -7.01
C PHE A 68 14.17 -27.48 -7.12
N THR A 69 12.97 -27.93 -7.48
CA THR A 69 11.73 -27.17 -7.35
C THR A 69 10.82 -27.76 -6.28
N PHE A 70 9.65 -27.17 -6.08
CA PHE A 70 8.58 -27.73 -5.25
C PHE A 70 7.23 -27.37 -5.86
N ASP A 71 6.22 -28.20 -5.61
CA ASP A 71 4.82 -27.79 -5.72
C ASP A 71 4.31 -27.52 -4.29
N GLY A 72 3.50 -26.48 -4.12
CA GLY A 72 2.96 -26.04 -2.85
C GLY A 72 1.44 -25.90 -2.87
N GLU A 73 0.84 -26.20 -1.72
CA GLU A 73 -0.57 -25.98 -1.45
C GLU A 73 -0.71 -25.33 -0.07
N SER A 74 -1.51 -24.27 0.02
CA SER A 74 -1.77 -23.59 1.28
C SER A 74 -3.24 -23.25 1.42
N SER A 75 -3.82 -23.55 2.57
CA SER A 75 -5.13 -23.04 2.98
C SER A 75 -4.96 -22.11 4.18
N VAL A 76 -5.51 -20.91 4.10
CA VAL A 76 -5.64 -20.01 5.25
C VAL A 76 -7.10 -19.91 5.65
N ILE A 77 -7.40 -20.21 6.91
CA ILE A 77 -8.67 -19.85 7.53
C ILE A 77 -8.48 -18.46 8.13
N PHE A 78 -9.38 -17.55 7.80
CA PHE A 78 -9.33 -16.17 8.27
C PHE A 78 -10.72 -15.65 8.58
N SER A 79 -10.77 -14.59 9.39
CA SER A 79 -11.97 -13.78 9.59
C SER A 79 -11.67 -12.31 9.35
N THR A 80 -12.73 -11.50 9.29
CA THR A 80 -12.61 -10.04 9.14
C THR A 80 -13.03 -9.32 10.42
N LYS A 81 -12.24 -8.31 10.83
CA LYS A 81 -12.51 -7.54 12.07
C LYS A 81 -13.58 -6.47 11.91
N LYS A 82 -13.94 -6.13 10.68
CA LYS A 82 -14.94 -5.11 10.34
C LYS A 82 -15.77 -5.55 9.14
N GLU A 83 -16.99 -5.04 9.10
CA GLU A 83 -17.87 -5.19 7.94
C GLU A 83 -17.32 -4.47 6.71
N GLY A 84 -17.74 -4.93 5.54
CA GLY A 84 -17.52 -4.20 4.29
C GLY A 84 -16.13 -4.37 3.67
N LEU A 85 -15.29 -5.26 4.22
CA LEU A 85 -14.02 -5.60 3.57
C LEU A 85 -14.32 -6.34 2.26
N ARG A 86 -13.72 -5.88 1.17
CA ARG A 86 -13.93 -6.42 -0.19
C ARG A 86 -12.67 -7.00 -0.80
N SER A 87 -11.54 -6.89 -0.11
CA SER A 87 -10.26 -7.36 -0.63
C SER A 87 -9.43 -8.05 0.42
N VAL A 88 -8.67 -9.04 -0.05
CA VAL A 88 -7.64 -9.73 0.72
C VAL A 88 -6.31 -9.43 0.06
N THR A 89 -5.34 -8.93 0.83
CA THR A 89 -3.98 -8.69 0.36
C THR A 89 -3.02 -9.56 1.15
N LEU A 90 -2.15 -10.27 0.43
CA LEU A 90 -1.16 -11.19 0.98
C LEU A 90 0.21 -10.87 0.42
N HIS A 91 1.24 -11.42 1.06
CA HIS A 91 2.57 -11.41 0.49
C HIS A 91 2.81 -12.64 -0.38
N VAL A 92 3.32 -12.42 -1.58
CA VAL A 92 3.70 -13.46 -2.56
C VAL A 92 5.02 -13.06 -3.19
N ARG A 93 5.99 -13.98 -3.23
CA ARG A 93 7.29 -13.73 -3.84
C ARG A 93 7.87 -15.02 -4.42
N ASN A 94 8.35 -14.95 -5.66
CA ASN A 94 9.02 -16.06 -6.35
C ASN A 94 8.22 -17.36 -6.34
N LEU A 95 6.91 -17.25 -6.57
CA LEU A 95 5.99 -18.37 -6.71
C LEU A 95 5.38 -18.27 -8.12
N ASP A 96 5.28 -19.42 -8.79
CA ASP A 96 4.79 -19.51 -10.16
C ASP A 96 3.43 -20.21 -10.20
N ASN A 97 2.67 -20.03 -11.28
CA ASN A 97 1.40 -20.73 -11.50
C ASN A 97 0.38 -20.61 -10.35
N LEU A 98 0.36 -19.49 -9.64
CA LEU A 98 -0.58 -19.28 -8.54
C LEU A 98 -2.02 -19.45 -9.02
N LYS A 99 -2.74 -20.32 -8.32
CA LYS A 99 -4.20 -20.44 -8.41
C LYS A 99 -4.78 -20.21 -7.03
N VAL A 100 -6.00 -19.72 -7.01
CA VAL A 100 -6.68 -19.35 -5.77
C VAL A 100 -8.16 -19.64 -5.85
N ASP A 101 -8.68 -20.18 -4.75
CA ASP A 101 -10.08 -20.44 -4.53
C ASP A 101 -10.49 -19.92 -3.15
N LEU A 102 -11.71 -19.41 -3.02
CA LEU A 102 -12.23 -18.84 -1.78
C LEU A 102 -13.60 -19.43 -1.46
N LYS A 103 -13.83 -19.78 -0.20
CA LYS A 103 -15.12 -20.29 0.29
C LYS A 103 -15.43 -19.81 1.70
N GLU A 104 -16.70 -19.75 2.06
CA GLU A 104 -17.12 -19.65 3.46
C GLU A 104 -16.83 -21.00 4.16
N THR A 105 -16.16 -20.97 5.31
CA THR A 105 -15.61 -22.19 5.94
C THR A 105 -16.71 -23.12 6.47
N SER A 106 -17.76 -22.55 7.06
CA SER A 106 -18.87 -23.29 7.69
C SER A 106 -19.79 -23.98 6.68
N THR A 107 -20.11 -23.30 5.57
CA THR A 107 -21.06 -23.77 4.56
C THR A 107 -20.38 -24.46 3.38
N GLY A 108 -19.11 -24.16 3.12
CA GLY A 108 -18.40 -24.58 1.92
C GLY A 108 -18.85 -23.82 0.66
N GLU A 109 -19.68 -22.78 0.79
CA GLU A 109 -20.14 -21.96 -0.33
C GLU A 109 -18.95 -21.25 -0.99
N ILE A 110 -18.85 -21.38 -2.31
CA ILE A 110 -17.80 -20.72 -3.10
C ILE A 110 -18.08 -19.22 -3.14
N ILE A 111 -17.06 -18.43 -2.80
CA ILE A 111 -17.10 -16.97 -2.94
C ILE A 111 -16.35 -16.62 -4.22
N TRP A 112 -17.07 -16.02 -5.17
CA TRP A 112 -16.49 -15.62 -6.44
C TRP A 112 -15.51 -14.45 -6.25
N ILE A 113 -14.30 -14.64 -6.77
CA ILE A 113 -13.28 -13.61 -6.86
C ILE A 113 -13.54 -12.80 -8.13
N ASP A 114 -13.83 -11.52 -7.97
CA ASP A 114 -14.14 -10.60 -9.06
C ASP A 114 -12.88 -10.19 -9.82
N HIS A 115 -11.80 -9.90 -9.08
CA HIS A 115 -10.54 -9.46 -9.66
C HIS A 115 -9.34 -10.01 -8.89
N ILE A 116 -8.37 -10.52 -9.63
CA ILE A 116 -7.06 -10.95 -9.14
C ILE A 116 -6.03 -9.95 -9.68
N GLY A 117 -5.44 -9.16 -8.79
CA GLY A 117 -4.39 -8.21 -9.17
C GLY A 117 -3.08 -8.89 -9.50
N GLU A 118 -2.20 -8.18 -10.22
CA GLU A 118 -0.80 -8.59 -10.36
C GLU A 118 -0.05 -8.46 -9.02
N VAL A 119 1.04 -9.21 -8.87
CA VAL A 119 1.93 -9.06 -7.72
C VAL A 119 2.74 -7.77 -7.87
N ASP A 120 2.62 -6.88 -6.88
CA ASP A 120 3.43 -5.67 -6.80
C ASP A 120 4.90 -6.04 -6.55
N LYS A 121 5.77 -5.75 -7.52
CA LYS A 121 7.18 -6.16 -7.51
C LYS A 121 8.05 -5.42 -6.49
N VAL A 122 7.53 -4.37 -5.86
CA VAL A 122 8.25 -3.57 -4.85
C VAL A 122 7.88 -4.05 -3.46
N THR A 123 6.59 -4.27 -3.21
CA THR A 123 6.03 -4.59 -1.89
C THR A 123 5.73 -6.08 -1.70
N ASP A 124 5.90 -6.88 -2.76
CA ASP A 124 5.55 -8.30 -2.82
C ASP A 124 4.07 -8.55 -2.46
N LYS A 125 3.19 -7.58 -2.73
CA LYS A 125 1.77 -7.66 -2.38
C LYS A 125 0.95 -8.20 -3.53
N TRP A 126 0.09 -9.15 -3.22
CA TRP A 126 -0.91 -9.71 -4.14
C TRP A 126 -2.30 -9.49 -3.57
N THR A 127 -3.20 -8.90 -4.36
CA THR A 127 -4.54 -8.50 -3.90
C THR A 127 -5.64 -9.17 -4.69
N LEU A 128 -6.61 -9.73 -3.97
CA LEU A 128 -7.83 -10.33 -4.48
C LEU A 128 -9.00 -9.45 -4.08
N THR A 129 -9.95 -9.22 -4.99
CA THR A 129 -11.17 -8.45 -4.73
C THR A 129 -12.40 -9.30 -4.99
N ILE A 130 -13.42 -9.17 -4.14
CA ILE A 130 -14.71 -9.85 -4.26
C ILE A 130 -15.86 -8.85 -4.41
N GLU A 131 -16.93 -9.25 -5.10
CA GLU A 131 -18.10 -8.40 -5.34
C GLU A 131 -18.97 -8.25 -4.08
N THR A 132 -19.18 -9.33 -3.33
CA THR A 132 -19.96 -9.28 -2.08
C THR A 132 -19.01 -9.15 -0.91
N PRO A 133 -19.11 -8.11 -0.06
CA PRO A 133 -18.20 -7.94 1.06
C PRO A 133 -18.19 -9.13 2.02
N PHE A 134 -17.04 -9.37 2.64
CA PHE A 134 -16.93 -10.26 3.78
C PHE A 134 -17.80 -9.78 4.93
N LYS A 135 -18.45 -10.73 5.59
CA LYS A 135 -19.20 -10.50 6.83
C LYS A 135 -18.21 -10.48 7.99
N LYS A 136 -18.45 -9.60 8.96
CA LYS A 136 -17.62 -9.52 10.16
C LYS A 136 -17.72 -10.82 10.97
N ASP A 137 -16.60 -11.26 11.55
CA ASP A 137 -16.50 -12.42 12.44
C ASP A 137 -16.96 -13.76 11.81
N VAL A 138 -17.12 -13.80 10.48
CA VAL A 138 -17.36 -15.04 9.71
C VAL A 138 -16.02 -15.58 9.21
N GLU A 139 -15.86 -16.90 9.27
CA GLU A 139 -14.66 -17.58 8.80
C GLU A 139 -14.75 -17.96 7.32
N TYR A 140 -13.66 -17.69 6.62
CA TYR A 140 -13.48 -18.01 5.22
C TYR A 140 -12.19 -18.82 5.05
N THR A 141 -12.19 -19.73 4.09
CA THR A 141 -11.02 -20.50 3.69
C THR A 141 -10.56 -20.00 2.34
N LEU A 142 -9.35 -19.47 2.29
CA LEU A 142 -8.68 -19.07 1.07
C LEU A 142 -7.58 -20.10 0.78
N HIS A 143 -7.72 -20.79 -0.34
CA HIS A 143 -6.88 -21.89 -0.77
C HIS A 143 -6.02 -21.45 -1.96
N PHE A 144 -4.75 -21.87 -1.97
CA PHE A 144 -3.80 -21.59 -3.03
C PHE A 144 -3.03 -22.83 -3.44
N THR A 145 -2.72 -22.91 -4.73
CA THR A 145 -1.68 -23.80 -5.25
C THR A 145 -0.61 -22.98 -5.96
N TYR A 146 0.66 -23.35 -5.78
CA TYR A 146 1.82 -22.64 -6.34
C TYR A 146 3.01 -23.58 -6.54
#